data_AF-A0A7S3PXR1-F1
#
_entry.id   AF-A0A7S3PXR1-F1
#
_cell.length_a   1.000
_cell.length_b   1.000
_cell.length_c   1.000
_cell.angle_alpha   90.00
_cell.angle_beta   90.00
_cell.angle_gamma   90.00
#
_symmetry.space_group_name_H-M   'P 1'
#
loop_
_entity.id
_entity.type
_entity.pdbx_description
1 polymer ?
#
loop_
_entity_poly.entity_id
_entity_poly.type
_entity_poly.pdbx_seq_one_letter_code
_entity_poly.pdbx_strand_id
1 'polypeptide(L)'
;MKIQCLAATLAIIGQNPADAFFSPNQRKTFRVSSTSLNQQKGFVNDGAFSFMQPFLGLFEEGKTTNYGVPLTVDEADIPSEEEQIMRRTKAAENMTNIGVEERERRGDAANIFQKITIGYAFYSSLFLDDGEISGHLARFAIVLPLFFTFGFKKSAESGL
;
A
#
# COMPACT_ATOMS: atom_id res chain seq x y z
N MET A 1 1.39 -16.76 -65.36
CA MET A 1 1.80 -15.34 -65.30
C MET A 1 1.80 -14.95 -63.82
N LYS A 2 2.93 -14.71 -63.13
CA LYS A 2 3.81 -13.49 -63.15
C LYS A 2 2.96 -12.22 -62.89
N ILE A 3 3.18 -11.31 -61.93
CA ILE A 3 4.34 -10.85 -61.13
C ILE A 3 3.83 -9.96 -59.96
N GLN A 4 4.48 -10.10 -58.80
CA GLN A 4 5.00 -9.12 -57.80
C GLN A 4 4.40 -7.70 -57.56
N CYS A 5 4.74 -7.17 -56.37
CA CYS A 5 4.58 -5.83 -55.76
C CYS A 5 3.40 -5.77 -54.76
N LEU A 6 3.56 -5.50 -53.47
CA LEU A 6 4.53 -4.70 -52.74
C LEU A 6 5.04 -5.41 -51.47
N ALA A 7 6.36 -5.49 -51.34
CA ALA A 7 7.04 -5.49 -50.06
C ALA A 7 7.30 -4.02 -49.67
N ALA A 8 7.00 -3.66 -48.42
CA ALA A 8 7.61 -2.59 -47.61
C ALA A 8 6.58 -1.96 -46.68
N THR A 9 6.20 -2.65 -45.59
CA THR A 9 5.74 -1.92 -44.41
C THR A 9 6.01 -2.74 -43.15
N LEU A 10 7.07 -2.32 -42.48
CA LEU A 10 7.26 -2.39 -41.04
C LEU A 10 7.37 -3.79 -40.41
N ALA A 11 8.60 -4.28 -40.43
CA ALA A 11 9.18 -4.96 -39.29
C ALA A 11 9.18 -4.02 -38.06
N ILE A 12 8.11 -4.05 -37.26
CA ILE A 12 8.10 -3.58 -35.87
C ILE A 12 7.33 -4.63 -35.06
N ILE A 13 7.95 -5.79 -34.89
CA ILE A 13 7.56 -6.77 -33.89
C ILE A 13 8.82 -7.05 -33.09
N GLY A 14 8.82 -6.68 -31.82
CA GLY A 14 9.85 -7.07 -30.87
C GLY A 14 10.62 -5.93 -30.22
N GLN A 15 9.94 -4.98 -29.59
CA GLN A 15 10.53 -4.25 -28.46
C GLN A 15 9.51 -4.16 -27.33
N ASN A 16 9.79 -4.94 -26.29
CA ASN A 16 9.10 -4.95 -25.02
C ASN A 16 9.41 -3.62 -24.30
N PRO A 17 8.43 -2.79 -23.91
CA PRO A 17 8.70 -1.49 -23.27
C PRO A 17 9.23 -1.61 -21.82
N ALA A 18 9.49 -2.83 -21.32
CA ALA A 18 9.94 -3.08 -19.95
C ALA A 18 11.46 -2.96 -19.75
N ASP A 19 12.27 -2.89 -20.81
CA ASP A 19 13.73 -3.03 -20.70
C ASP A 19 14.50 -1.69 -20.77
N ALA A 20 13.81 -0.55 -20.87
CA ALA A 20 14.44 0.75 -21.14
C ALA A 20 14.82 1.60 -19.91
N PHE A 21 14.63 1.11 -18.67
CA PHE A 21 14.78 1.98 -17.48
C PHE A 21 15.75 1.52 -16.39
N PHE A 22 16.51 0.43 -16.58
CA PHE A 22 17.51 0.01 -15.60
C PHE A 22 18.92 0.08 -16.17
N SER A 23 19.52 1.27 -16.09
CA SER A 23 20.98 1.42 -16.22
C SER A 23 21.64 0.94 -14.92
N PRO A 24 22.42 -0.16 -14.90
CA PRO A 24 22.94 -0.73 -13.66
C PRO A 24 24.19 -0.02 -13.12
N ASN A 25 24.56 1.16 -13.63
CA ASN A 25 25.92 1.69 -13.48
C ASN A 25 26.07 2.98 -12.67
N GLN A 26 25.31 3.13 -11.57
CA GLN A 26 25.53 4.20 -10.58
C GLN A 26 25.22 3.73 -9.14
N ARG A 27 25.73 2.57 -8.70
CA ARG A 27 25.96 2.39 -7.26
C ARG A 27 27.23 3.14 -6.90
N LYS A 28 27.10 4.44 -6.59
CA LYS A 28 28.09 5.10 -5.75
C LYS A 28 28.07 4.36 -4.42
N THR A 29 29.03 3.46 -4.24
CA THR A 29 29.31 2.87 -2.95
C THR A 29 29.70 4.02 -2.04
N PHE A 30 28.77 4.44 -1.20
CA PHE A 30 29.11 5.27 -0.05
C PHE A 30 29.96 4.38 0.85
N ARG A 31 31.28 4.41 0.62
CA ARG A 31 32.27 3.89 1.57
C ARG A 31 32.07 4.74 2.82
N VAL A 32 31.29 4.22 3.76
CA VAL A 32 31.42 4.63 5.15
C VAL A 32 32.83 4.20 5.54
N SER A 33 33.79 5.12 5.44
CA SER A 33 35.08 4.95 6.10
C SER A 33 34.75 4.73 7.56
N SER A 34 34.88 3.49 8.03
CA SER A 34 34.88 3.16 9.45
C SER A 34 36.17 3.75 10.03
N THR A 35 36.17 5.06 10.25
CA THR A 35 37.16 5.72 11.08
C THR A 35 37.03 5.07 12.45
N SER A 36 38.04 4.29 12.84
CA SER A 36 38.14 3.65 14.14
C SER A 36 38.21 4.73 15.22
N LEU A 37 37.05 5.19 15.70
CA LEU A 37 36.95 6.06 16.86
C LEU A 37 36.99 5.19 18.10
N ASN A 38 38.21 4.85 18.50
CA ASN A 38 38.50 4.62 19.91
C ASN A 38 38.39 5.98 20.62
N GLN A 39 37.17 6.38 20.97
CA GLN A 39 36.91 7.51 21.84
C GLN A 39 35.62 7.23 22.63
N GLN A 40 35.80 6.80 23.88
CA GLN A 40 34.81 6.93 24.94
C GLN A 40 34.52 8.41 25.24
N LYS A 41 33.94 9.12 24.28
CA LYS A 41 33.27 10.40 24.50
C LYS A 41 31.87 10.21 23.97
N GLY A 42 30.91 10.10 24.90
CA GLY A 42 29.50 9.90 24.59
C GLY A 42 29.00 10.91 23.53
N PHE A 43 27.95 10.52 22.83
CA PHE A 43 27.30 11.35 21.82
C PHE A 43 26.97 12.75 22.38
N VAL A 44 27.64 13.79 21.87
CA VAL A 44 27.37 15.19 22.24
C VAL A 44 26.56 15.83 21.12
N ASN A 45 25.29 16.15 21.39
CA ASN A 45 24.44 16.86 20.46
C ASN A 45 24.66 18.37 20.58
N ASP A 46 25.62 18.89 19.82
CA ASP A 46 25.94 20.33 19.80
C ASP A 46 25.12 21.14 18.76
N GLY A 47 24.10 20.52 18.15
CA GLY A 47 23.30 21.13 17.08
C GLY A 47 22.08 21.93 17.56
N ALA A 48 21.19 22.29 16.63
CA ALA A 48 19.91 22.98 16.92
C ALA A 48 18.99 22.20 17.88
N PHE A 49 19.27 20.91 18.11
CA PHE A 49 18.57 20.02 19.04
C PHE A 49 19.37 19.77 20.33
N SER A 50 20.35 20.61 20.67
CA SER A 50 21.16 20.48 21.89
C SER A 50 20.35 20.48 23.18
N PHE A 51 19.18 21.13 23.19
CA PHE A 51 18.23 21.08 24.30
C PHE A 51 17.72 19.65 24.60
N MET A 52 17.88 18.70 23.66
CA MET A 52 17.49 17.29 23.84
C MET A 52 18.56 16.45 24.55
N GLN A 53 19.76 16.98 24.77
CA GLN A 53 20.87 16.27 25.43
C GLN A 53 20.50 15.57 26.75
N PRO A 54 19.72 16.16 27.69
CA PRO A 54 19.32 15.46 28.91
C PRO A 54 18.40 14.26 28.68
N PHE A 55 17.66 14.22 27.56
CA PHE A 55 16.77 13.11 27.23
C PHE A 55 17.48 11.95 26.54
N LEU A 56 18.62 12.22 25.90
CA LEU A 56 19.43 11.19 25.23
C LEU A 56 20.20 10.32 26.23
N GLY A 57 20.52 10.85 27.42
CA GLY A 57 21.16 10.09 28.50
C GLY A 57 20.26 9.07 29.21
N LEU A 58 18.96 9.05 28.92
CA LEU A 58 18.01 8.06 29.46
C LEU A 58 18.09 6.70 28.75
N PHE A 59 18.79 6.63 27.62
CA PHE A 59 19.01 5.40 26.87
C PHE A 59 20.36 4.81 27.26
N GLU A 60 20.33 3.77 28.10
CA GLU A 60 21.52 2.96 28.41
C GLU A 60 21.55 1.74 27.48
N GLU A 61 22.71 1.44 26.89
CA GLU A 61 22.90 0.25 26.06
C GLU A 61 22.58 -1.02 26.87
N GLY A 62 21.71 -1.90 26.34
CA GLY A 62 21.27 -3.12 27.01
C GLY A 62 20.04 -2.96 27.93
N LYS A 63 19.49 -1.75 28.05
CA LYS A 63 18.23 -1.51 28.77
C LYS A 63 17.11 -1.13 27.79
N THR A 64 15.91 -1.61 28.05
CA THR A 64 14.71 -1.17 27.35
C THR A 64 14.05 -0.05 28.14
N THR A 65 13.57 0.98 27.45
CA THR A 65 12.91 2.11 28.10
C THR A 65 11.41 1.89 28.02
N ASN A 66 10.77 1.61 29.16
CA ASN A 66 9.31 1.57 29.25
C ASN A 66 8.84 2.80 30.02
N TYR A 67 7.99 3.63 29.42
CA TYR A 67 7.51 4.90 30.01
C TYR A 67 8.62 5.84 30.53
N GLY A 68 9.80 5.86 29.90
CA GLY A 68 10.91 6.75 30.26
C GLY A 68 11.81 6.25 31.39
N VAL A 69 11.58 5.04 31.92
CA VAL A 69 12.46 4.41 32.93
C VAL A 69 13.27 3.30 32.25
N PRO A 70 14.61 3.31 32.36
CA PRO A 70 15.45 2.24 31.82
C PRO A 70 15.31 0.98 32.68
N LEU A 71 14.71 -0.07 32.11
CA LEU A 71 14.62 -1.40 32.71
C LEU A 71 15.65 -2.31 32.05
N THR A 72 16.34 -3.13 32.85
CA THR A 72 17.18 -4.21 32.31
C THR A 72 16.30 -5.18 31.54
N VAL A 73 16.63 -5.42 30.27
CA VAL A 73 15.94 -6.41 29.45
C VAL A 73 16.26 -7.78 30.03
N ASP A 74 15.25 -8.50 30.49
CA ASP A 74 15.41 -9.91 30.80
C ASP A 74 15.44 -10.67 29.46
N GLU A 75 16.53 -11.38 29.17
CA GLU A 75 16.69 -12.11 27.91
C GLU A 75 15.61 -13.18 27.72
N ALA A 76 14.97 -13.62 28.81
CA ALA A 76 13.83 -14.52 28.81
C ALA A 76 12.54 -13.92 28.23
N ASP A 77 12.44 -12.58 28.16
CA ASP A 77 11.25 -11.86 27.68
C ASP A 77 11.34 -11.48 26.19
N ILE A 78 12.48 -11.79 25.55
CA ILE A 78 12.67 -11.63 24.10
C ILE A 78 11.87 -12.76 23.41
N PRO A 79 10.84 -12.44 22.61
CA PRO A 79 10.06 -13.46 21.92
C PRO A 79 10.95 -14.26 20.98
N SER A 80 10.68 -15.55 20.85
CA SER A 80 11.36 -16.39 19.86
C SER A 80 11.23 -15.81 18.46
N GLU A 81 12.19 -16.12 17.57
CA GLU A 81 12.19 -15.58 16.20
C GLU A 81 10.88 -15.89 15.46
N GLU A 82 10.32 -17.08 15.68
CA GLU A 82 9.02 -17.48 15.15
C GLU A 82 7.87 -16.61 15.68
N GLU A 83 7.85 -16.29 16.98
CA GLU A 83 6.86 -15.38 17.55
C GLU A 83 7.01 -13.96 17.01
N GLN A 84 8.23 -13.48 16.79
CA GLN A 84 8.46 -12.16 16.22
C GLN A 84 7.93 -12.08 14.79
N ILE A 85 8.15 -13.12 13.98
CA ILE A 85 7.60 -13.21 12.63
C ILE A 85 6.07 -13.21 12.69
N MET A 86 5.48 -14.01 13.58
CA MET A 86 4.02 -14.06 13.76
C MET A 86 3.43 -12.73 14.22
N ARG A 87 4.13 -11.98 15.09
CA ARG A 87 3.68 -10.64 15.51
C ARG A 87 3.77 -9.65 14.36
N ARG A 88 4.81 -9.72 13.52
CA ARG A 88 4.96 -8.86 12.34
C ARG A 88 3.92 -9.17 11.27
N THR A 89 3.64 -10.44 10.99
CA THR A 89 2.60 -10.82 10.01
C THR A 89 1.22 -10.39 10.49
N LYS A 90 0.90 -10.65 11.77
CA LYS A 90 -0.36 -10.22 12.37
C LYS A 90 -0.50 -8.70 12.43
N ALA A 91 0.59 -7.96 12.69
CA ALA A 91 0.58 -6.51 12.62
C ALA A 91 0.33 -6.03 11.18
N ALA A 92 0.98 -6.64 10.18
CA ALA A 92 0.77 -6.29 8.77
C ALA A 92 -0.66 -6.59 8.30
N GLU A 93 -1.27 -7.69 8.75
CA GLU A 93 -2.67 -8.03 8.46
C GLU A 93 -3.68 -7.06 9.09
N ASN A 94 -3.37 -6.56 10.30
CA ASN A 94 -4.25 -5.66 11.05
C ASN A 94 -3.93 -4.17 10.84
N MET A 95 -2.89 -3.85 10.05
CA MET A 95 -2.56 -2.48 9.66
C MET A 95 -3.59 -2.00 8.64
N THR A 96 -4.66 -1.40 9.15
CA THR A 96 -5.62 -0.65 8.34
C THR A 96 -5.11 0.77 8.12
N ASN A 97 -5.14 1.25 6.88
CA ASN A 97 -4.63 2.59 6.52
C ASN A 97 -5.65 3.70 6.86
N ILE A 98 -6.91 3.32 7.15
CA ILE A 98 -8.02 4.24 7.37
C ILE A 98 -8.65 4.04 8.74
N GLY A 99 -9.01 5.16 9.38
CA GLY A 99 -9.67 5.16 10.70
C GLY A 99 -11.09 4.58 10.66
N VAL A 100 -11.63 4.29 11.83
CA VAL A 100 -12.98 3.69 11.98
C VAL A 100 -14.08 4.55 11.36
N GLU A 101 -14.01 5.87 11.55
CA GLU A 101 -14.96 6.83 10.96
C GLU A 101 -14.96 6.79 9.42
N GLU A 102 -13.78 6.70 8.80
CA GLU A 102 -13.65 6.60 7.35
C GLU A 102 -14.25 5.29 6.83
N ARG A 103 -14.07 4.18 7.56
CA ARG A 103 -14.67 2.88 7.22
C ARG A 103 -16.19 2.94 7.27
N GLU A 104 -16.75 3.58 8.27
CA GLU A 104 -18.20 3.78 8.40
C GLU A 104 -18.75 4.60 7.24
N ARG A 105 -18.10 5.74 6.90
CA ARG A 105 -18.50 6.56 5.76
C ARG A 105 -18.47 5.79 4.43
N ARG A 106 -17.48 4.91 4.24
CA ARG A 106 -17.40 4.03 3.07
C ARG A 106 -18.48 2.95 3.09
N GLY A 107 -18.80 2.40 4.26
CA GLY A 107 -19.93 1.48 4.45
C GLY A 107 -21.27 2.13 4.08
N ASP A 108 -21.50 3.37 4.50
CA ASP A 108 -22.70 4.13 4.15
C ASP A 108 -22.78 4.43 2.65
N ALA A 109 -21.65 4.82 2.04
CA ALA A 109 -21.58 4.98 0.59
C ALA A 109 -21.94 3.67 -0.13
N ALA A 110 -21.41 2.53 0.31
CA ALA A 110 -21.75 1.23 -0.26
C ALA A 110 -23.25 0.93 -0.14
N ASN A 111 -23.87 1.21 1.01
CA ASN A 111 -25.30 1.01 1.24
C ASN A 111 -26.16 1.88 0.30
N ILE A 112 -25.75 3.13 0.07
CA ILE A 112 -26.44 4.04 -0.86
C ILE A 112 -26.34 3.50 -2.30
N PHE A 113 -25.13 3.16 -2.75
CA PHE A 113 -24.93 2.61 -4.10
C PHE A 113 -25.65 1.26 -4.29
N GLN A 114 -25.76 0.45 -3.25
CA GLN A 114 -26.52 -0.80 -3.30
C GLN A 114 -28.00 -0.54 -3.57
N LYS A 115 -28.61 0.44 -2.88
CA LYS A 115 -30.01 0.84 -3.11
C LYS A 115 -30.21 1.36 -4.54
N ILE A 116 -29.30 2.18 -5.03
CA ILE A 116 -29.32 2.67 -6.41
C ILE A 116 -29.22 1.50 -7.39
N THR A 117 -28.31 0.55 -7.16
CA THR A 117 -28.13 -0.64 -8.01
C THR A 117 -29.40 -1.47 -8.07
N ILE A 118 -30.02 -1.75 -6.92
CA ILE A 118 -31.27 -2.52 -6.85
C ILE A 118 -32.41 -1.78 -7.56
N GLY A 119 -32.56 -0.47 -7.30
CA GLY A 119 -33.58 0.35 -7.95
C GLY A 119 -33.40 0.41 -9.47
N TYR A 120 -32.15 0.56 -9.92
CA TYR A 120 -31.81 0.56 -11.34
C TYR A 120 -32.02 -0.81 -11.99
N ALA A 121 -31.66 -1.90 -11.31
CA ALA A 121 -31.91 -3.26 -11.79
C ALA A 121 -33.40 -3.49 -12.02
N PHE A 122 -34.22 -3.09 -11.05
CA PHE A 122 -35.67 -3.23 -11.13
C PHE A 122 -36.25 -2.36 -12.25
N TYR A 123 -35.84 -1.09 -12.32
CA TYR A 123 -36.30 -0.16 -13.35
C TYR A 123 -35.92 -0.63 -14.76
N SER A 124 -34.65 -1.01 -14.97
CA SER A 124 -34.17 -1.48 -16.27
C SER A 124 -34.77 -2.83 -16.68
N SER A 125 -35.09 -3.70 -15.72
CA SER A 125 -35.75 -4.97 -15.99
C SER A 125 -37.21 -4.81 -16.42
N LEU A 126 -37.93 -3.81 -15.89
CA LEU A 126 -39.35 -3.62 -16.17
C LEU A 126 -39.64 -2.69 -17.35
N PHE A 127 -38.85 -1.63 -17.51
CA PHE A 127 -39.19 -0.53 -18.42
C PHE A 127 -38.21 -0.33 -19.58
N LEU A 128 -37.04 -0.94 -19.53
CA LEU A 128 -35.99 -0.74 -20.56
C LEU A 128 -35.67 -2.03 -21.32
N ASP A 129 -36.43 -3.10 -21.11
CA ASP A 129 -36.24 -4.37 -21.83
C ASP A 129 -37.18 -4.49 -23.01
N ASP A 130 -36.89 -3.70 -24.05
CA ASP A 130 -37.72 -3.67 -25.26
C ASP A 130 -37.17 -4.63 -26.35
N GLY A 131 -36.15 -5.42 -26.02
CA GLY A 131 -35.45 -6.34 -26.96
C GLY A 131 -34.51 -5.65 -27.96
N GLU A 132 -34.42 -4.33 -27.92
CA GLU A 132 -33.51 -3.54 -28.75
C GLU A 132 -32.10 -3.40 -28.13
N ILE A 133 -31.12 -3.06 -28.96
CA ILE A 133 -29.73 -2.78 -28.54
C ILE A 133 -29.67 -1.69 -27.46
N SER A 134 -30.54 -0.68 -27.54
CA SER A 134 -30.67 0.40 -26.56
C SER A 134 -31.01 -0.14 -25.15
N GLY A 135 -31.95 -1.07 -25.06
CA GLY A 135 -32.34 -1.73 -23.82
C GLY A 135 -31.24 -2.60 -23.22
N HIS A 136 -30.50 -3.32 -24.08
CA HIS A 136 -29.33 -4.10 -23.65
C HIS A 136 -28.20 -3.21 -23.09
N LEU A 137 -27.93 -2.06 -23.73
CA LEU A 137 -26.94 -1.10 -23.24
C LEU A 137 -27.36 -0.48 -21.90
N ALA A 138 -28.65 -0.18 -21.74
CA ALA A 138 -29.18 0.28 -20.46
C ALA A 138 -28.95 -0.75 -19.35
N ARG A 139 -29.25 -2.02 -19.59
CA ARG A 139 -28.94 -3.09 -18.62
C ARG A 139 -27.45 -3.17 -18.29
N PHE A 140 -26.58 -2.99 -19.28
CA PHE A 140 -25.13 -3.00 -19.06
C PHE A 140 -24.65 -1.86 -18.16
N ALA A 141 -25.36 -0.72 -18.14
CA ALA A 141 -25.03 0.40 -17.26
C ALA A 141 -25.15 0.06 -15.77
N ILE A 142 -25.79 -1.06 -15.39
CA ILE A 142 -25.82 -1.54 -13.99
C ILE A 142 -24.43 -1.86 -13.44
N VAL A 143 -23.45 -2.13 -14.32
CA VAL A 143 -22.08 -2.47 -13.91
C VAL A 143 -21.44 -1.34 -13.11
N LEU A 144 -21.73 -0.08 -13.45
CA LEU A 144 -21.17 1.09 -12.76
C LEU A 144 -21.58 1.18 -11.29
N PRO A 145 -22.88 1.27 -10.93
CA PRO A 145 -23.29 1.34 -9.53
C PRO A 145 -22.95 0.04 -8.77
N LEU A 146 -22.92 -1.11 -9.45
CA LEU A 146 -22.50 -2.37 -8.85
C LEU A 146 -20.99 -2.36 -8.51
N PHE A 147 -20.15 -1.82 -9.39
CA PHE A 147 -18.72 -1.62 -9.16
C PHE A 147 -18.48 -0.74 -7.93
N PHE A 148 -19.18 0.39 -7.81
CA PHE A 148 -19.05 1.26 -6.64
C PHE A 148 -19.55 0.59 -5.35
N THR A 149 -20.67 -0.13 -5.41
CA THR A 149 -21.18 -0.89 -4.27
C THR A 149 -20.14 -1.86 -3.74
N PHE A 150 -19.57 -2.67 -4.63
CA PHE A 150 -18.57 -3.68 -4.24
C PHE A 150 -17.25 -3.04 -3.80
N GLY A 151 -16.80 -2.01 -4.51
CA GLY A 151 -15.58 -1.27 -4.20
C GLY A 151 -15.62 -0.64 -2.82
N PHE A 152 -16.68 0.11 -2.51
CA PHE A 152 -16.83 0.76 -1.20
C PHE A 152 -17.05 -0.25 -0.07
N LYS A 153 -17.82 -1.31 -0.30
CA LYS A 153 -18.02 -2.36 0.71
C LYS A 153 -16.71 -3.06 1.06
N LYS A 154 -15.97 -3.51 0.05
CA LYS A 154 -14.68 -4.18 0.25
C LYS A 154 -13.67 -3.24 0.92
N SER A 155 -13.65 -1.98 0.50
CA SER A 155 -12.80 -0.94 1.09
C SER A 155 -13.09 -0.71 2.58
N ALA A 156 -14.37 -0.67 2.98
CA ALA A 156 -14.77 -0.57 4.38
C ALA A 156 -14.39 -1.82 5.20
N GLU A 157 -14.48 -3.01 4.62
CA GLU A 157 -14.13 -4.28 5.27
C GLU A 157 -12.61 -4.45 5.44
N SER A 158 -11.83 -4.18 4.38
CA SER A 158 -10.37 -4.35 4.39
C SER A 158 -9.61 -3.19 5.01
N GLY A 159 -10.25 -2.03 5.20
CA GLY A 159 -9.56 -0.84 5.70
C GLY A 159 -8.52 -0.27 4.71
N LEU A 160 -8.80 -0.41 3.41
CA LEU A 160 -7.99 0.10 2.29
C LEU A 160 -8.77 1.15 1.52
#